data_AF-A0A554I8R5-F1
#
_entry.id   AF-A0A554I8R5-F1
#
_cell.length_a   1.000
_cell.length_b   1.000
_cell.length_c   1.000
_cell.angle_alpha   90.00
_cell.angle_beta   90.00
_cell.angle_gamma   90.00
#
_symmetry.space_group_name_H-M   'P 1'
#
loop_
_entity.id
_entity.type
_entity.pdbx_description
1 polymer ?
#
loop_
_entity_poly.entity_id
_entity_poly.type
_entity_poly.pdbx_seq_one_letter_code
_entity_poly.pdbx_strand_id
1 'polypeptide(L)'
;MIMETKKVLGIVGVVVGGIIVILLMIRFIYGGPEDTWVCDGRDWVKHGSPRDPKPDRECGEKKENESASTTTSIANPASVFCLEQDGSLAFKVDENGNQYAVCIFDDGRECEEWEFYKTKKCGGASIPQGGEMEKMPTF
;
A
#
# COMPACT_ATOMS: atom_id res chain seq x y z
N MET A 1 -52.37 -46.06 -2.72
CA MET A 1 -51.17 -45.70 -1.93
C MET A 1 -49.90 -45.66 -2.77
N ILE A 2 -49.63 -46.66 -3.63
CA ILE A 2 -48.40 -46.78 -4.46
C ILE A 2 -48.17 -45.61 -5.46
N MET A 3 -49.22 -45.05 -6.05
CA MET A 3 -49.12 -43.96 -7.03
C MET A 3 -48.68 -42.62 -6.41
N GLU A 4 -49.10 -42.35 -5.17
CA GLU A 4 -48.70 -41.14 -4.44
C GLU A 4 -47.25 -41.26 -3.95
N THR A 5 -46.80 -42.46 -3.56
CA THR A 5 -45.40 -42.72 -3.19
C THR A 5 -44.44 -42.51 -4.39
N LYS A 6 -44.84 -42.90 -5.60
CA LYS A 6 -44.04 -42.68 -6.82
C LYS A 6 -43.93 -41.20 -7.20
N LYS A 7 -45.02 -40.43 -7.05
CA LYS A 7 -45.01 -38.98 -7.27
C LYS A 7 -44.14 -38.26 -6.24
N VAL A 8 -44.24 -38.63 -4.97
CA VAL A 8 -43.39 -38.08 -3.90
C VAL A 8 -41.92 -38.42 -4.16
N LEU A 9 -41.61 -39.66 -4.54
CA LEU A 9 -40.24 -40.06 -4.88
C LEU A 9 -39.70 -39.30 -6.10
N GLY A 10 -40.55 -39.04 -7.10
CA GLY A 10 -40.21 -38.23 -8.28
C GLY A 10 -39.93 -36.77 -7.92
N ILE A 11 -40.79 -36.14 -7.11
CA ILE A 11 -40.61 -34.75 -6.67
C ILE A 11 -39.35 -34.62 -5.79
N VAL A 12 -39.14 -35.54 -4.85
CA VAL A 12 -37.93 -35.58 -4.03
C VAL A 12 -36.69 -35.73 -4.89
N GLY A 13 -36.71 -36.59 -5.92
CA GLY A 13 -35.61 -36.73 -6.87
C GLY A 13 -35.29 -35.45 -7.64
N VAL A 14 -36.31 -34.71 -8.10
CA VAL A 14 -36.13 -33.43 -8.80
C VAL A 14 -35.57 -32.36 -7.87
N VAL A 15 -36.07 -32.27 -6.63
CA VAL A 15 -35.59 -31.30 -5.64
C VAL A 15 -34.15 -31.59 -5.24
N VAL A 16 -33.83 -32.86 -4.94
CA VAL A 16 -32.46 -33.28 -4.58
C VAL A 16 -31.51 -33.08 -5.75
N GLY A 17 -31.91 -33.44 -6.97
CA GLY A 17 -31.11 -33.20 -8.17
C GLY A 17 -30.85 -31.71 -8.41
N GLY A 18 -31.87 -30.87 -8.23
CA GLY A 18 -31.75 -29.42 -8.33
C GLY A 18 -30.79 -28.84 -7.28
N ILE A 19 -30.89 -29.28 -6.03
CA ILE A 19 -29.97 -28.86 -4.95
C ILE A 19 -28.53 -29.27 -5.27
N ILE A 20 -28.30 -30.50 -5.76
CA ILE A 20 -26.96 -30.95 -6.15
C ILE A 20 -26.39 -30.08 -7.28
N VAL A 21 -27.18 -29.78 -8.31
CA VAL A 21 -26.74 -28.91 -9.41
C VAL A 21 -26.41 -27.49 -8.91
N ILE A 22 -27.24 -26.93 -8.02
CA ILE A 22 -26.98 -25.62 -7.42
C ILE A 22 -25.68 -25.63 -6.59
N LEU A 23 -25.45 -26.66 -5.78
CA LEU A 23 -24.22 -26.81 -5.00
C LEU A 23 -22.98 -26.95 -5.91
N LEU A 24 -23.10 -27.67 -7.03
CA LEU A 24 -22.03 -27.79 -8.01
C LEU A 24 -21.76 -26.45 -8.73
N MET A 25 -22.81 -25.68 -9.05
CA MET A 25 -22.67 -24.33 -9.61
C MET A 25 -22.03 -23.35 -8.62
N ILE A 26 -22.42 -23.39 -7.34
CA ILE A 26 -21.79 -22.59 -6.27
C ILE A 26 -20.33 -22.99 -6.11
N ARG A 27 -20.02 -24.29 -6.10
CA ARG A 27 -18.64 -24.76 -6.07
C ARG A 27 -17.85 -24.25 -7.27
N PHE A 28 -18.42 -24.22 -8.47
CA PHE A 28 -17.71 -23.75 -9.66
C PHE A 28 -17.54 -22.22 -9.69
N ILE A 29 -18.52 -21.46 -9.18
CA ILE A 29 -18.49 -19.98 -9.17
C ILE A 29 -17.61 -19.44 -8.04
N TYR A 30 -17.64 -20.08 -6.87
CA TYR A 30 -16.95 -19.61 -5.65
C TYR A 30 -15.78 -20.49 -5.20
N GLY A 31 -15.76 -21.76 -5.59
CA GLY A 31 -14.63 -22.66 -5.36
C GLY A 31 -13.59 -22.44 -6.44
N GLY A 32 -12.63 -21.56 -6.15
CA GLY A 32 -11.45 -21.37 -6.99
C GLY A 32 -10.65 -22.67 -7.19
N PRO A 33 -9.63 -22.64 -8.06
CA PRO A 33 -8.86 -23.83 -8.44
C PRO A 33 -8.21 -24.52 -7.24
N GLU A 34 -8.59 -25.78 -7.01
CA GLU A 34 -8.19 -26.60 -5.86
C GLU A 34 -6.72 -27.08 -5.87
N ASP A 35 -6.03 -26.95 -6.99
CA ASP A 35 -4.64 -27.39 -7.20
C ASP A 35 -3.68 -26.20 -7.41
N THR A 36 -3.87 -25.10 -6.70
CA THR A 36 -3.01 -23.91 -6.82
C THR A 36 -2.01 -23.81 -5.66
N TRP A 37 -0.82 -23.26 -5.90
CA TRP A 37 0.12 -22.88 -4.83
C TRP A 37 -0.56 -21.88 -3.88
N VAL A 38 -0.56 -22.18 -2.58
CA VAL A 38 -1.16 -21.33 -1.55
C VAL A 38 -0.06 -20.65 -0.76
N CYS A 39 -0.27 -19.36 -0.47
CA CYS A 39 0.58 -18.60 0.43
C CYS A 39 0.22 -18.92 1.87
N ASP A 40 1.13 -19.51 2.63
CA ASP A 40 0.98 -19.63 4.09
C ASP A 40 2.19 -18.98 4.77
N GLY A 41 1.95 -17.86 5.46
CA GLY A 41 3.00 -17.00 5.98
C GLY A 41 3.85 -16.38 4.85
N ARG A 42 5.07 -16.92 4.65
CA ARG A 42 6.04 -16.50 3.62
C ARG A 42 6.44 -17.62 2.66
N ASP A 43 5.86 -18.80 2.82
CA ASP A 43 6.21 -19.98 2.04
C ASP A 43 5.05 -20.38 1.12
N TRP A 44 5.40 -20.69 -0.13
CA TRP A 44 4.48 -21.37 -1.03
C TRP A 44 4.29 -22.80 -0.57
N VAL A 45 3.11 -23.09 -0.03
CA VAL A 45 2.71 -24.44 0.36
C VAL A 45 1.99 -25.11 -0.82
N LYS A 46 2.39 -26.35 -1.11
CA LYS A 46 1.79 -27.15 -2.18
C LYS A 46 0.43 -27.66 -1.73
N HIS A 47 -0.65 -27.13 -2.28
CA HIS A 47 -1.98 -27.73 -2.16
C HIS A 47 -2.27 -28.59 -3.39
N GLY A 48 -2.62 -29.86 -3.16
CA GLY A 48 -2.91 -30.82 -4.22
C GLY A 48 -1.68 -31.17 -5.08
N SER A 49 -1.87 -31.19 -6.41
CA SER A 49 -0.79 -31.38 -7.38
C SER A 49 -0.76 -30.25 -8.40
N PRO A 50 -0.21 -29.07 -8.06
CA PRO A 50 -0.06 -27.97 -8.99
C PRO A 50 0.73 -28.41 -10.21
N ARG A 51 0.15 -28.17 -11.38
CA ARG A 51 0.80 -28.44 -12.67
C ARG A 51 1.83 -27.37 -13.01
N ASP A 52 1.65 -26.17 -12.45
CA ASP A 52 2.54 -25.05 -12.65
C ASP A 52 3.76 -25.13 -11.72
N PRO A 53 4.96 -24.76 -12.22
CA PRO A 53 6.14 -24.67 -11.38
C PRO A 53 5.90 -23.66 -10.24
N LYS A 54 6.55 -23.91 -9.09
CA LYS A 54 6.49 -22.99 -7.94
C LYS A 54 6.88 -21.58 -8.41
N PRO A 55 6.14 -20.53 -8.07
CA PRO A 55 6.52 -19.17 -8.41
C PRO A 55 7.88 -18.82 -7.78
N ASP A 56 8.77 -18.21 -8.56
CA ASP A 56 10.09 -17.77 -8.08
C ASP A 56 10.02 -16.54 -7.15
N ARG A 57 8.88 -15.83 -7.15
CA ARG A 57 8.64 -14.69 -6.25
C ARG A 57 8.31 -15.16 -4.84
N GLU A 58 8.92 -14.54 -3.83
CA GLU A 58 8.57 -14.75 -2.43
C GLU A 58 7.09 -14.47 -2.21
N CYS A 59 6.45 -15.36 -1.46
CA CYS A 59 5.04 -15.23 -1.17
C CYS A 59 4.85 -14.28 0.01
N GLY A 60 3.87 -13.37 -0.05
CA GLY A 60 3.53 -12.52 1.10
C GLY A 60 4.31 -11.21 1.22
N GLU A 61 5.22 -10.88 0.30
CA GLU A 61 5.73 -9.51 0.20
C GLU A 61 4.67 -8.62 -0.46
N LYS A 62 3.90 -7.90 0.36
CA LYS A 62 3.27 -6.67 -0.10
C LYS A 62 4.40 -5.73 -0.52
N LYS A 63 4.39 -5.28 -1.77
CA LYS A 63 5.35 -4.26 -2.24
C LYS A 63 5.25 -3.02 -1.34
N GLU A 64 6.21 -2.85 -0.46
CA GLU A 64 6.48 -1.60 0.24
C GLU A 64 7.17 -0.64 -0.75
N ASN A 65 6.45 -0.18 -1.77
CA ASN A 65 6.75 1.05 -2.48
C ASN A 65 5.54 1.52 -3.30
N GLU A 66 4.47 1.90 -2.62
CA GLU A 66 3.63 3.03 -3.04
C GLU A 66 3.06 3.65 -1.75
N SER A 67 3.70 4.74 -1.34
CA SER A 67 3.41 5.48 -0.12
C SER A 67 2.07 6.20 -0.23
N ALA A 68 1.00 5.49 0.10
CA ALA A 68 -0.21 6.07 0.66
C ALA A 68 -0.45 5.40 2.02
N SER A 69 0.47 5.69 2.94
CA SER A 69 0.30 5.36 4.35
C SER A 69 -0.89 6.16 4.89
N THR A 70 -2.04 5.52 5.03
CA THR A 70 -3.08 5.95 5.99
C THR A 70 -2.62 5.62 7.42
N THR A 71 -1.43 6.10 7.76
CA THR A 71 -1.14 6.52 9.13
C THR A 71 -1.53 7.98 9.13
N THR A 72 -2.28 8.44 10.13
CA THR A 72 -2.48 9.88 10.38
C THR A 72 -1.14 10.51 10.73
N SER A 73 -0.24 10.62 9.74
CA SER A 73 0.97 11.41 9.81
C SER A 73 0.50 12.84 9.59
N ILE A 74 0.67 13.67 10.62
CA ILE A 74 0.54 15.11 10.45
C ILE A 74 1.62 15.48 9.43
N ALA A 75 1.18 15.92 8.25
CA ALA A 75 2.10 16.37 7.21
C ALA A 75 2.97 17.49 7.78
N ASN A 76 4.28 17.47 7.48
CA ASN A 76 5.18 18.53 7.88
C ASN A 76 4.71 19.85 7.23
N PRO A 77 4.36 20.89 8.01
CA PRO A 77 3.82 22.13 7.47
C PRO A 77 4.82 22.86 6.55
N ALA A 78 6.13 22.73 6.78
CA ALA A 78 7.14 23.29 5.90
C ALA A 78 7.19 22.57 4.54
N SER A 79 7.10 21.24 4.57
CA SER A 79 7.02 20.40 3.38
C SER A 79 5.77 20.71 2.55
N VAL A 80 4.60 20.79 3.21
CA VAL A 80 3.33 21.16 2.55
C VAL A 80 3.45 22.55 1.92
N PHE A 81 3.98 23.52 2.65
CA PHE A 81 4.14 24.87 2.15
C PHE A 81 5.07 24.94 0.93
N CYS A 82 6.15 24.16 0.88
CA CYS A 82 7.00 24.08 -0.33
C CYS A 82 6.21 23.63 -1.56
N LEU A 83 5.43 22.55 -1.42
CA LEU A 83 4.60 22.00 -2.50
C LEU A 83 3.50 22.97 -2.94
N GLU A 84 2.90 23.71 -2.00
CA GLU A 84 1.90 24.76 -2.28
C GLU A 84 2.48 25.97 -3.02
N GLN A 85 3.80 26.14 -3.05
CA GLN A 85 4.49 27.21 -3.78
C GLN A 85 5.06 26.72 -5.11
N ASP A 86 4.58 25.60 -5.63
CA ASP A 86 5.08 24.94 -6.85
C ASP A 86 6.55 24.50 -6.76
N GLY A 87 7.04 24.31 -5.53
CA GLY A 87 8.36 23.74 -5.26
C GLY A 87 8.33 22.22 -5.14
N SER A 88 9.49 21.60 -5.29
CA SER A 88 9.73 20.16 -5.05
C SER A 88 10.60 19.97 -3.82
N LEU A 89 10.36 18.91 -3.05
CA LEU A 89 11.17 18.58 -1.87
C LEU A 89 12.35 17.69 -2.23
N ALA A 90 13.52 18.01 -1.69
CA ALA A 90 14.69 17.15 -1.72
C ALA A 90 15.31 17.05 -0.32
N PHE A 91 15.71 15.84 0.07
CA PHE A 91 16.41 15.61 1.33
C PHE A 91 17.91 15.65 1.08
N LYS A 92 18.63 16.44 1.86
CA LYS A 92 20.08 16.59 1.82
C LYS A 92 20.67 16.19 3.17
N VAL A 93 21.96 15.85 3.14
CA VAL A 93 22.74 15.49 4.32
C VAL A 93 23.86 16.51 4.45
N ASP A 94 24.07 17.06 5.64
CA ASP A 94 25.20 17.95 5.91
C ASP A 94 26.51 17.17 6.14
N GLU A 95 27.61 17.89 6.34
CA GLU A 95 28.94 17.28 6.58
C GLU A 95 29.00 16.47 7.88
N ASN A 96 28.05 16.68 8.79
CA ASN A 96 27.96 16.03 10.08
C ASN A 96 27.02 14.82 10.05
N GLY A 97 26.38 14.54 8.91
CA GLY A 97 25.44 13.44 8.72
C GLY A 97 23.99 13.78 9.09
N ASN A 98 23.67 15.05 9.40
CA ASN A 98 22.30 15.45 9.70
C ASN A 98 21.50 15.61 8.40
N GLN A 99 20.28 15.08 8.41
CA GLN A 99 19.35 15.22 7.29
C GLN A 99 18.51 16.49 7.45
N TYR A 100 18.36 17.22 6.35
CA TYR A 100 17.47 18.38 6.24
C TYR A 100 16.78 18.36 4.88
N ALA A 101 15.62 19.02 4.78
CA ALA A 101 14.87 19.12 3.54
C ALA A 101 15.02 20.52 2.92
N VAL A 102 15.15 20.54 1.60
CA VAL A 102 15.18 21.76 0.80
C VAL A 102 14.02 21.79 -0.18
N CYS A 103 13.50 22.98 -0.42
CA CYS A 103 12.55 23.29 -1.46
C CYS A 103 13.28 23.75 -2.72
N ILE A 104 13.03 23.10 -3.85
CA ILE A 104 13.65 23.35 -5.16
C ILE A 104 12.57 23.83 -6.13
N PHE A 105 12.81 24.95 -6.82
CA PHE A 105 11.88 25.52 -7.80
C PHE A 105 12.39 25.29 -9.23
N ASP A 106 11.49 25.34 -10.21
CA ASP A 106 11.81 25.18 -11.63
C ASP A 106 12.76 26.26 -12.17
N ASP A 107 12.83 27.42 -11.51
CA ASP A 107 13.78 28.50 -11.81
C ASP A 107 15.19 28.24 -11.22
N GLY A 108 15.39 27.10 -10.56
CA GLY A 108 16.65 26.69 -9.95
C GLY A 108 16.91 27.29 -8.56
N ARG A 109 15.98 28.04 -7.98
CA ARG A 109 16.11 28.48 -6.58
C ARG A 109 16.01 27.29 -5.63
N GLU A 110 16.84 27.31 -4.60
CA GLU A 110 16.81 26.36 -3.51
C GLU A 110 16.82 27.08 -2.17
N CYS A 111 15.99 26.62 -1.23
CA CYS A 111 15.95 27.12 0.14
C CYS A 111 15.59 26.00 1.12
N GLU A 112 16.10 26.07 2.35
CA GLU A 112 15.72 25.13 3.40
C GLU A 112 14.23 25.29 3.75
N GLU A 113 13.51 24.17 3.95
CA GLU A 113 12.03 24.20 4.02
C GLU A 113 11.48 25.02 5.20
N TRP A 114 12.13 24.96 6.37
CA TRP A 114 11.69 25.66 7.57
C TRP A 114 12.00 27.15 7.52
N GLU A 115 13.14 27.55 6.99
CA GLU A 115 13.49 28.94 6.72
C GLU A 115 12.52 29.56 5.71
N PHE A 116 12.21 28.84 4.63
CA PHE A 116 11.22 29.31 3.67
C PHE A 116 9.82 29.42 4.29
N TYR A 117 9.42 28.43 5.07
CA TYR A 117 8.12 28.43 5.76
C TYR A 117 7.98 29.60 6.74
N LYS A 118 9.02 29.91 7.53
CA LYS A 118 9.01 31.00 8.52
C LYS A 118 9.10 32.39 7.88
N THR A 119 10.00 32.55 6.92
CA THR A 119 10.31 33.87 6.35
C THR A 119 9.45 34.25 5.15
N LYS A 120 8.81 33.26 4.52
CA LYS A 120 8.08 33.39 3.24
C LYS A 120 8.96 33.93 2.11
N LYS A 121 10.28 33.80 2.24
CA LYS A 121 11.27 34.29 1.27
C LYS A 121 12.22 33.17 0.89
N CYS A 122 12.20 32.78 -0.38
CA CYS A 122 13.19 31.88 -0.95
C CYS A 122 14.17 32.70 -1.78
N GLY A 123 15.43 32.81 -1.33
CA GLY A 123 16.47 33.62 -1.96
C GLY A 123 17.25 34.56 -1.05
N GLY A 124 17.29 34.31 0.26
CA GLY A 124 18.18 35.00 1.20
C GLY A 124 19.39 34.12 1.54
N ALA A 125 20.59 34.69 1.36
CA ALA A 125 21.92 34.16 1.60
C ALA A 125 22.09 32.86 2.42
N SER A 126 22.83 31.93 1.79
CA SER A 126 23.65 30.84 2.35
C SER A 126 22.93 29.81 3.22
N ILE A 127 22.89 28.57 2.70
CA ILE A 127 23.01 27.37 3.52
C ILE A 127 24.18 27.63 4.49
N PRO A 128 23.95 27.74 5.81
CA PRO A 128 25.06 27.82 6.74
C PRO A 128 25.72 26.45 6.76
N GLN A 129 26.88 26.34 6.08
CA GLN A 129 27.84 25.31 6.42
C GLN A 129 28.26 25.56 7.87
N GLY A 130 27.71 24.78 8.80
CA GLY A 130 28.09 24.75 10.21
C GLY A 130 28.06 26.11 10.92
N GLY A 131 26.92 26.49 11.50
CA GLY A 131 26.84 27.68 12.35
C GLY A 131 25.54 27.78 13.11
N GLU A 132 25.60 27.41 14.39
CA GLU A 132 24.76 27.85 15.51
C GLU A 132 23.23 27.77 15.33
N MET A 133 22.63 26.77 16.00
CA MET A 133 21.27 26.87 16.49
C MET A 133 21.19 28.10 17.41
N GLU A 134 20.78 29.27 16.90
CA GLU A 134 20.40 30.39 17.75
C GLU A 134 19.12 29.99 18.52
N LYS A 135 19.39 29.44 19.70
CA LYS A 135 18.52 29.24 20.86
C LYS A 135 17.05 29.56 20.61
N MET A 136 16.25 28.52 20.40
CA MET A 136 14.79 28.60 20.54
C MET A 136 14.47 29.03 21.98
N PRO A 137 13.75 30.15 22.22
CA PRO A 137 13.38 30.54 23.56
C PRO A 137 12.40 29.50 24.13
N THR A 138 12.83 28.82 25.18
CA THR A 138 11.95 28.10 26.11
C THR A 138 11.01 29.12 26.77
N PHE A 139 9.70 28.91 26.62
CA PHE A 139 8.71 29.50 27.51
C PHE A 139 8.73 28.79 28.87
#